data_AF-A0A644Y9J4-F1
#
_entry.id   AF-A0A644Y9J4-F1
#
_cell.length_a   1.000
_cell.length_b   1.000
_cell.length_c   1.000
_cell.angle_alpha   90.00
_cell.angle_beta   90.00
_cell.angle_gamma   90.00
#
_symmetry.space_group_name_H-M   'P 1'
#
loop_
_entity.id
_entity.type
_entity.pdbx_description
1 polymer ?
#
loop_
_entity_poly.entity_id
_entity_poly.type
_entity_poly.pdbx_seq_one_letter_code
_entity_poly.pdbx_strand_id
1 'polypeptide(L)'
;MKTPLSNVEKTECPSGVVPGLRTLKNLLTTALAPMGSVLYVYGGGWNREDTGAGPQAVRIGLAPEWCGFFRAQNRCYCYRDYYPVLGQNLYYYAGLDCSGYLGWTVYNTLHDRDDLPGYVCSAVSMAGDFARRGWGCLTEIGEENALRPGDICSMAGHVWLCMGTCGDGSVLLAHSTPSDSRAGCPGGGVQLSALSPGDTDCCQALALAEAVMRRCPAWYARYAPVRKPWDVYTDFSGGVFRWALDRGVLTDPEGLAGLSAGAVLAQIFGGAGLSCPPG
;
A
#
# COMPACT_ATOMS: atom_id res chain seq x y z
N MET A 1 -5.51 39.50 15.57
CA MET A 1 -5.33 38.30 16.42
C MET A 1 -5.30 37.08 15.50
N LYS A 2 -4.17 36.37 15.45
CA LYS A 2 -4.03 35.13 14.67
C LYS A 2 -4.53 33.98 15.53
N THR A 3 -5.60 33.33 15.12
CA THR A 3 -6.10 32.11 15.74
C THR A 3 -5.12 30.96 15.44
N PRO A 4 -4.61 30.22 16.44
CA PRO A 4 -3.77 29.07 16.18
C PRO A 4 -4.67 27.89 15.80
N LEU A 5 -4.60 27.43 14.55
CA LEU A 5 -5.18 26.14 14.15
C LEU A 5 -4.21 25.02 14.57
N SER A 6 -4.18 24.74 15.86
CA SER A 6 -3.62 23.51 16.42
C SER A 6 -4.73 22.50 16.62
N ASN A 7 -5.31 22.00 15.53
CA ASN A 7 -6.00 20.72 15.52
C ASN A 7 -5.18 19.81 14.61
N VAL A 8 -4.19 19.13 15.20
CA VAL A 8 -3.65 17.92 14.58
C VAL A 8 -4.83 16.95 14.55
N GLU A 9 -5.53 16.86 13.42
CA GLU A 9 -6.44 15.74 13.17
C GLU A 9 -5.63 14.48 13.39
N LYS A 10 -5.86 13.80 14.52
CA LYS A 10 -5.26 12.50 14.80
C LYS A 10 -5.83 11.54 13.76
N THR A 11 -5.09 11.31 12.69
CA THR A 11 -5.29 10.13 11.85
C THR A 11 -5.08 8.93 12.75
N GLU A 12 -6.09 8.05 12.89
CA GLU A 12 -5.91 6.74 13.49
C GLU A 12 -5.17 5.83 12.50
N CYS A 13 -3.96 6.21 12.09
CA CYS A 13 -3.03 5.28 11.45
C CYS A 13 -2.73 4.18 12.46
N PRO A 14 -2.62 2.91 12.03
CA PRO A 14 -2.32 1.83 12.94
C PRO A 14 -0.99 2.14 13.66
N SER A 15 -1.09 2.37 14.98
CA SER A 15 0.05 2.52 15.85
C SER A 15 0.67 1.14 16.10
N GLY A 16 1.98 0.99 15.97
CA GLY A 16 2.65 -0.29 16.20
C GLY A 16 3.61 -0.75 15.11
N VAL A 17 3.95 0.11 14.14
CA VAL A 17 5.11 -0.16 13.27
C VAL A 17 6.37 -0.16 14.12
N VAL A 18 7.11 -1.26 14.07
CA VAL A 18 8.42 -1.39 14.71
C VAL A 18 9.47 -1.59 13.62
N PRO A 19 10.31 -0.58 13.34
CA PRO A 19 11.37 -0.69 12.35
C PRO A 19 12.25 -1.92 12.58
N GLY A 20 12.48 -2.70 11.53
CA GLY A 20 13.32 -3.90 11.56
C GLY A 20 12.69 -5.11 12.25
N LEU A 21 11.45 -5.02 12.75
CA LEU A 21 10.72 -6.18 13.24
C LEU A 21 10.22 -7.00 12.05
N ARG A 22 10.89 -8.12 11.79
CA ARG A 22 10.66 -8.95 10.61
C ARG A 22 9.51 -9.95 10.77
N THR A 23 8.30 -9.44 10.98
CA THR A 23 7.07 -10.26 11.03
C THR A 23 6.08 -9.86 9.95
N LEU A 24 5.23 -10.79 9.53
CA LEU A 24 4.14 -10.51 8.59
C LEU A 24 3.18 -9.44 9.14
N LYS A 25 2.86 -9.48 10.43
CA LYS A 25 2.06 -8.43 11.08
C LYS A 25 2.72 -7.06 10.95
N ASN A 26 4.02 -6.96 11.17
CA ASN A 26 4.73 -5.68 11.04
C ASN A 26 4.78 -5.21 9.57
N LEU A 27 4.95 -6.11 8.60
CA LEU A 27 4.86 -5.80 7.16
C LEU A 27 3.50 -5.16 6.82
N LEU A 28 2.40 -5.84 7.18
CA LEU A 28 1.04 -5.39 6.87
C LEU A 28 0.68 -4.10 7.63
N THR A 29 1.18 -3.94 8.86
CA THR A 29 1.02 -2.70 9.64
C THR A 29 1.79 -1.54 8.99
N THR A 30 3.03 -1.80 8.57
CA THR A 30 3.89 -0.83 7.86
C THR A 30 3.26 -0.38 6.55
N ALA A 31 2.68 -1.32 5.79
CA ALA A 31 1.99 -1.06 4.53
C ALA A 31 0.82 -0.06 4.66
N LEU A 32 0.21 0.04 5.85
CA LEU A 32 -0.89 0.96 6.14
C LEU A 32 -0.44 2.30 6.71
N ALA A 33 0.82 2.46 7.11
CA ALA A 33 1.30 3.69 7.73
C ALA A 33 1.21 4.94 6.82
N PRO A 34 1.50 4.90 5.50
CA PRO A 34 1.39 6.07 4.63
C PRO A 34 -0.06 6.41 4.25
N MET A 35 -0.98 5.48 4.52
CA MET A 35 -2.39 5.61 4.19
C MET A 35 -2.96 6.90 4.76
N GLY A 36 -3.65 7.64 3.90
CA GLY A 36 -4.30 8.88 4.31
C GLY A 36 -3.40 10.11 4.44
N SER A 37 -2.10 9.98 4.14
CA SER A 37 -1.14 11.08 4.27
C SER A 37 -0.08 11.16 3.16
N VAL A 38 -0.10 10.24 2.18
CA VAL A 38 0.86 10.20 1.07
C VAL A 38 0.13 10.09 -0.27
N LEU A 39 0.40 11.05 -1.17
CA LEU A 39 -0.17 11.10 -2.52
C LEU A 39 0.63 10.27 -3.50
N TYR A 40 -0.04 9.86 -4.58
CA TYR A 40 0.62 9.25 -5.72
C TYR A 40 1.42 10.31 -6.46
N VAL A 41 2.70 10.03 -6.71
CA VAL A 41 3.54 10.81 -7.63
C VAL A 41 4.23 9.80 -8.54
N TYR A 42 4.17 10.01 -9.85
CA TYR A 42 4.85 9.13 -10.80
C TYR A 42 6.36 9.12 -10.53
N GLY A 43 6.98 7.94 -10.40
CA GLY A 43 8.37 7.80 -9.99
C GLY A 43 8.66 8.21 -8.54
N GLY A 44 7.62 8.39 -7.72
CA GLY A 44 7.76 8.73 -6.31
C GLY A 44 8.41 7.59 -5.53
N GLY A 45 9.43 7.89 -4.73
CA GLY A 45 10.22 6.89 -3.98
C GLY A 45 11.44 6.35 -4.74
N TRP A 46 11.56 6.62 -6.04
CA TRP A 46 12.79 6.36 -6.79
C TRP A 46 13.85 7.43 -6.54
N ASN A 47 15.12 7.14 -6.86
CA ASN A 47 16.15 8.18 -6.94
C ASN A 47 16.03 8.98 -8.25
N ARG A 48 16.78 10.08 -8.36
CA ARG A 48 16.76 10.94 -9.56
C ARG A 48 17.21 10.17 -10.82
N GLU A 49 18.12 9.22 -10.65
CA GLU A 49 18.69 8.41 -11.71
C GLU A 49 17.78 7.25 -12.14
N ASP A 50 16.67 7.00 -11.43
CA ASP A 50 15.72 5.90 -11.66
C ASP A 50 16.38 4.50 -11.64
N THR A 51 17.33 4.31 -10.73
CA THR A 51 18.14 3.09 -10.57
C THR A 51 17.93 2.37 -9.24
N GLY A 52 16.99 2.84 -8.43
CA GLY A 52 16.68 2.26 -7.13
C GLY A 52 15.89 3.22 -6.25
N ALA A 53 16.06 3.09 -4.94
CA ALA A 53 15.33 3.88 -3.96
C ALA A 53 15.93 5.28 -3.77
N GLY A 54 15.08 6.29 -3.69
CA GLY A 54 15.44 7.65 -3.30
C GLY A 54 15.61 7.81 -1.79
N PRO A 55 16.17 8.94 -1.32
CA PRO A 55 16.44 9.18 0.10
C PRO A 55 15.21 9.01 1.00
N GLN A 56 14.03 9.41 0.52
CA GLN A 56 12.78 9.28 1.28
C GLN A 56 12.34 7.82 1.42
N ALA A 57 12.63 6.97 0.43
CA ALA A 57 12.25 5.56 0.44
C ALA A 57 13.18 4.68 1.30
N VAL A 58 14.41 5.13 1.57
CA VAL A 58 15.37 4.48 2.50
C VAL A 58 15.44 5.15 3.87
N ARG A 59 14.37 5.84 4.24
CA ARG A 59 14.19 6.44 5.56
C ARG A 59 13.28 5.57 6.43
N ILE A 60 13.63 5.43 7.70
CA ILE A 60 12.78 4.84 8.71
C ILE A 60 11.65 5.80 9.08
N GLY A 61 10.43 5.28 9.02
CA GLY A 61 9.20 6.04 9.14
C GLY A 61 8.84 6.80 7.86
N LEU A 62 7.73 7.52 7.93
CA LEU A 62 7.28 8.36 6.82
C LEU A 62 8.21 9.56 6.63
N ALA A 63 8.54 9.85 5.38
CA ALA A 63 9.29 11.05 5.05
C ALA A 63 8.42 12.31 5.32
N PRO A 64 8.93 13.32 6.05
CA PRO A 64 8.21 14.57 6.30
C PRO A 64 7.72 15.27 5.02
N GLU A 65 8.46 15.12 3.92
CA GLU A 65 8.17 15.67 2.61
C GLU A 65 6.86 15.13 2.05
N TRP A 66 6.59 13.84 2.20
CA TRP A 66 5.34 13.22 1.73
C TRP A 66 4.12 13.81 2.45
N CYS A 67 4.20 13.88 3.78
CA CYS A 67 3.13 14.46 4.59
C CYS A 67 3.00 15.98 4.37
N GLY A 68 4.12 16.67 4.13
CA GLY A 68 4.16 18.09 3.76
C GLY A 68 3.44 18.33 2.43
N PHE A 69 3.78 17.54 1.41
CA PHE A 69 3.16 17.61 0.09
C PHE A 69 1.66 17.33 0.16
N PHE A 70 1.23 16.25 0.81
CA PHE A 70 -0.19 15.95 1.00
C PHE A 70 -0.98 17.11 1.63
N ARG A 71 -0.41 17.78 2.65
CA ARG A 71 -1.04 18.93 3.32
C ARG A 71 -1.10 20.18 2.44
N ALA A 72 -0.13 20.36 1.55
CA ALA A 72 -0.12 21.47 0.59
C ALA A 72 -1.14 21.28 -0.54
N GLN A 73 -1.51 20.04 -0.82
CA GLN A 73 -2.51 19.71 -1.83
C GLN A 73 -3.96 19.71 -1.28
N ASN A 74 -4.93 19.71 -2.18
CA ASN A 74 -6.35 19.59 -1.87
C ASN A 74 -7.04 18.58 -2.80
N ARG A 75 -8.38 18.51 -2.77
CA ARG A 75 -9.15 17.57 -3.60
C ARG A 75 -8.97 17.77 -5.12
N CYS A 76 -8.45 18.92 -5.57
CA CYS A 76 -8.19 19.20 -6.99
C CYS A 76 -6.78 18.80 -7.43
N TYR A 77 -5.99 18.14 -6.57
CA TYR A 77 -4.70 17.60 -6.94
C TYR A 77 -4.80 16.67 -8.15
N CYS A 78 -3.99 16.95 -9.18
CA CYS A 78 -3.83 16.12 -10.36
C CYS A 78 -2.39 15.62 -10.43
N TYR A 79 -2.19 14.30 -10.39
CA TYR A 79 -0.82 13.73 -10.39
C TYR A 79 -0.04 14.04 -11.68
N ARG A 80 -0.75 14.32 -12.78
CA ARG A 80 -0.16 14.62 -14.10
C ARG A 80 0.54 15.99 -14.13
N ASP A 81 0.16 16.90 -13.25
CA ASP A 81 0.82 18.21 -13.13
C ASP A 81 2.26 18.08 -12.58
N TYR A 82 2.59 16.90 -12.05
CA TYR A 82 3.87 16.56 -11.43
C TYR A 82 4.62 15.48 -12.24
N TYR A 83 4.23 15.25 -13.50
CA TYR A 83 4.91 14.31 -14.37
C TYR A 83 6.34 14.73 -14.71
N PRO A 84 7.23 13.77 -15.00
CA PRO A 84 8.56 14.06 -15.49
C PRO A 84 8.49 14.94 -16.74
N VAL A 85 9.30 16.01 -16.75
CA VAL A 85 9.44 16.90 -17.90
C VAL A 85 10.84 16.70 -18.45
N LEU A 86 10.94 16.45 -19.77
CA LEU A 86 12.22 16.18 -20.45
C LEU A 86 13.03 15.03 -19.81
N GLY A 87 12.34 13.98 -19.35
CA GLY A 87 12.96 12.81 -18.71
C GLY A 87 13.44 13.05 -17.28
N GLN A 88 13.18 14.21 -16.70
CA GLN A 88 13.54 14.52 -15.32
C GLN A 88 12.31 14.54 -14.43
N ASN A 89 12.27 13.64 -13.44
CA ASN A 89 11.29 13.71 -12.38
C ASN A 89 11.78 14.71 -11.32
N LEU A 90 11.12 15.87 -11.21
CA LEU A 90 11.47 16.86 -10.17
C LEU A 90 10.73 16.61 -8.85
N TYR A 91 9.77 15.70 -8.83
CA TYR A 91 8.87 15.46 -7.70
C TYR A 91 8.99 14.05 -7.12
N TYR A 92 10.02 13.29 -7.49
CA TYR A 92 10.29 11.93 -6.97
C TYR A 92 10.30 11.85 -5.43
N TYR A 93 10.61 12.96 -4.76
CA TYR A 93 10.65 13.08 -3.29
C TYR A 93 9.27 13.33 -2.64
N ALA A 94 8.26 13.73 -3.41
CA ALA A 94 7.02 14.34 -2.89
C ALA A 94 5.90 13.33 -2.59
N GLY A 95 6.03 12.10 -3.08
CA GLY A 95 5.04 11.04 -2.85
C GLY A 95 5.60 9.68 -3.24
N LEU A 96 4.69 8.73 -3.46
CA LEU A 96 5.05 7.34 -3.76
C LEU A 96 4.27 6.86 -4.99
N ASP A 97 4.95 6.27 -5.98
CA ASP A 97 4.27 5.40 -6.94
C ASP A 97 4.08 3.99 -6.35
N CYS A 98 3.60 3.04 -7.16
CA CYS A 98 3.28 1.70 -6.68
C CYS A 98 4.52 0.93 -6.16
N SER A 99 5.65 1.00 -6.88
CA SER A 99 6.87 0.30 -6.50
C SER A 99 7.68 1.05 -5.45
N GLY A 100 7.66 2.38 -5.47
CA GLY A 100 8.19 3.22 -4.39
C GLY A 100 7.50 2.91 -3.06
N TYR A 101 6.17 2.79 -3.08
CA TYR A 101 5.37 2.41 -1.92
C TYR A 101 5.76 1.04 -1.36
N LEU A 102 5.80 0.01 -2.20
CA LEU A 102 6.15 -1.33 -1.75
C LEU A 102 7.63 -1.43 -1.35
N GLY A 103 8.53 -0.77 -2.06
CA GLY A 103 9.94 -0.69 -1.71
C GLY A 103 10.17 -0.06 -0.34
N TRP A 104 9.50 1.06 -0.03
CA TRP A 104 9.53 1.68 1.29
C TRP A 104 8.90 0.78 2.37
N THR A 105 7.79 0.10 2.05
CA THR A 105 7.11 -0.82 2.97
C THR A 105 8.03 -1.97 3.39
N VAL A 106 8.69 -2.61 2.41
CA VAL A 106 9.66 -3.68 2.67
C VAL A 106 10.89 -3.13 3.39
N TYR A 107 11.38 -1.95 3.03
CA TYR A 107 12.52 -1.30 3.70
C TYR A 107 12.26 -1.13 5.20
N ASN A 108 11.13 -0.53 5.55
CA ASN A 108 10.75 -0.25 6.94
C ASN A 108 10.39 -1.51 7.74
N THR A 109 10.09 -2.61 7.06
CA THR A 109 9.90 -3.92 7.70
C THR A 109 11.24 -4.59 8.01
N LEU A 110 12.22 -4.50 7.10
CA LEU A 110 13.46 -5.26 7.18
C LEU A 110 14.61 -4.52 7.88
N HIS A 111 14.56 -3.19 7.90
CA HIS A 111 15.62 -2.31 8.40
C HIS A 111 15.19 -1.46 9.59
N ASP A 112 16.18 -1.13 10.43
CA ASP A 112 16.02 -0.37 11.69
C ASP A 112 16.70 1.02 11.65
N ARG A 113 17.32 1.39 10.52
CA ARG A 113 18.06 2.63 10.33
C ARG A 113 17.95 3.14 8.89
N ASP A 114 18.27 4.41 8.69
CA ASP A 114 18.25 5.09 7.39
C ASP A 114 19.41 4.63 6.48
N ASP A 115 19.31 4.95 5.19
CA ASP A 115 20.38 4.91 4.18
C ASP A 115 21.00 3.52 3.89
N LEU A 116 20.28 2.44 4.20
CA LEU A 116 20.63 1.09 3.73
C LEU A 116 20.12 0.85 2.30
N PRO A 117 20.62 -0.18 1.59
CA PRO A 117 20.14 -0.49 0.24
C PRO A 117 18.62 -0.66 0.19
N GLY A 118 17.95 0.13 -0.64
CA GLY A 118 16.51 0.09 -0.81
C GLY A 118 15.99 -1.03 -1.70
N TYR A 119 14.66 -1.12 -1.79
CA TYR A 119 13.95 -2.19 -2.50
C TYR A 119 12.99 -1.69 -3.58
N VAL A 120 13.17 -0.44 -4.02
CA VAL A 120 12.43 0.11 -5.15
C VAL A 120 13.03 -0.45 -6.44
N CYS A 121 12.19 -1.07 -7.27
CA CYS A 121 12.52 -1.59 -8.59
C CYS A 121 11.28 -1.59 -9.49
N SER A 122 11.41 -2.04 -10.73
CA SER A 122 10.31 -2.07 -11.70
C SER A 122 9.12 -2.89 -11.15
N ALA A 123 7.92 -2.32 -11.24
CA ALA A 123 6.69 -2.91 -10.70
C ALA A 123 6.45 -4.34 -11.23
N VAL A 124 6.67 -4.59 -12.52
CA VAL A 124 6.47 -5.91 -13.14
C VAL A 124 7.53 -6.94 -12.71
N SER A 125 8.69 -6.50 -12.23
CA SER A 125 9.80 -7.38 -11.86
C SER A 125 9.91 -7.64 -10.36
N MET A 126 9.22 -6.85 -9.52
CA MET A 126 9.41 -6.82 -8.07
C MET A 126 9.14 -8.17 -7.40
N ALA A 127 8.05 -8.87 -7.74
CA ALA A 127 7.76 -10.21 -7.24
C ALA A 127 8.90 -11.19 -7.58
N GLY A 128 9.37 -11.17 -8.82
CA GLY A 128 10.49 -12.00 -9.28
C GLY A 128 11.82 -11.64 -8.60
N ASP A 129 12.08 -10.36 -8.33
CA ASP A 129 13.26 -9.90 -7.59
C ASP A 129 13.27 -10.43 -6.16
N PHE A 130 12.14 -10.36 -5.45
CA PHE A 130 12.03 -10.88 -4.08
C PHE A 130 12.16 -12.40 -4.04
N ALA A 131 11.61 -13.12 -5.02
CA ALA A 131 11.83 -14.56 -5.16
C ALA A 131 13.32 -14.89 -5.39
N ARG A 132 14.00 -14.17 -6.29
CA ARG A 132 15.44 -14.36 -6.57
C ARG A 132 16.34 -14.12 -5.36
N ARG A 133 15.91 -13.30 -4.40
CA ARG A 133 16.61 -13.08 -3.12
C ARG A 133 16.46 -14.26 -2.14
N GLY A 134 15.65 -15.26 -2.46
CA GLY A 134 15.41 -16.42 -1.60
C GLY A 134 14.50 -16.11 -0.40
N TRP A 135 13.70 -15.04 -0.47
CA TRP A 135 12.82 -14.62 0.63
C TRP A 135 11.46 -15.34 0.64
N GLY A 136 11.20 -16.10 -0.40
CA GLY A 136 9.92 -16.73 -0.70
C GLY A 136 9.95 -17.29 -2.12
N CYS A 137 8.77 -17.54 -2.69
CA CYS A 137 8.63 -18.10 -4.04
C CYS A 137 7.58 -17.35 -4.85
N LEU A 138 7.73 -17.42 -6.18
CA LEU A 138 6.62 -17.13 -7.08
C LEU A 138 5.56 -18.22 -6.92
N THR A 139 4.31 -17.80 -6.88
CA THR A 139 3.17 -18.64 -6.55
C THR A 139 2.11 -18.49 -7.64
N GLU A 140 1.62 -19.62 -8.15
CA GLU A 140 0.47 -19.64 -9.05
C GLU A 140 -0.82 -19.49 -8.24
N ILE A 141 -1.63 -18.50 -8.61
CA ILE A 141 -2.93 -18.22 -7.98
C ILE A 141 -4.02 -18.89 -8.83
N GLY A 142 -4.94 -19.57 -8.16
CA GLY A 142 -6.05 -20.29 -8.80
C GLY A 142 -7.04 -20.81 -7.77
N GLU A 143 -7.92 -21.73 -8.17
CA GLU A 143 -8.99 -22.27 -7.32
C GLU A 143 -8.47 -22.89 -6.02
N GLU A 144 -7.37 -23.64 -6.10
CA GLU A 144 -6.78 -24.33 -4.94
C GLU A 144 -5.83 -23.44 -4.14
N ASN A 145 -5.46 -22.26 -4.68
CA ASN A 145 -4.45 -21.41 -4.09
C ASN A 145 -4.82 -19.93 -4.20
N ALA A 146 -5.66 -19.50 -3.27
CA ALA A 146 -6.07 -18.11 -3.14
C ALA A 146 -4.91 -17.20 -2.72
N LEU A 147 -5.09 -15.90 -2.98
CA LEU A 147 -4.25 -14.84 -2.44
C LEU A 147 -4.31 -14.81 -0.91
N ARG A 148 -3.15 -14.55 -0.30
CA ARG A 148 -2.96 -14.53 1.15
C ARG A 148 -2.43 -13.18 1.61
N PRO A 149 -2.68 -12.80 2.87
CA PRO A 149 -2.08 -11.62 3.47
C PRO A 149 -0.56 -11.62 3.31
N GLY A 150 -0.02 -10.55 2.75
CA GLY A 150 1.41 -10.37 2.51
C GLY A 150 1.87 -10.74 1.10
N ASP A 151 1.04 -11.41 0.28
CA ASP A 151 1.38 -11.68 -1.11
C ASP A 151 1.63 -10.36 -1.86
N ILE A 152 2.68 -10.32 -2.69
CA ILE A 152 3.04 -9.17 -3.52
C ILE A 152 2.74 -9.52 -4.97
N CYS A 153 1.80 -8.81 -5.56
CA CYS A 153 1.30 -9.08 -6.91
C CYS A 153 1.91 -8.08 -7.89
N SER A 154 2.74 -8.57 -8.81
CA SER A 154 3.35 -7.77 -9.89
C SER A 154 2.62 -8.01 -11.20
N MET A 155 2.36 -6.93 -11.93
CA MET A 155 1.68 -6.93 -13.23
C MET A 155 2.25 -5.83 -14.12
N ALA A 156 1.82 -5.79 -15.38
CA ALA A 156 2.26 -4.77 -16.33
C ALA A 156 1.96 -3.36 -15.80
N GLY A 157 3.03 -2.63 -15.42
CA GLY A 157 2.95 -1.25 -14.97
C GLY A 157 2.43 -1.01 -13.55
N HIS A 158 2.15 -2.07 -12.76
CA HIS A 158 1.64 -1.91 -11.39
C HIS A 158 2.08 -3.04 -10.46
N VAL A 159 2.18 -2.74 -9.17
CA VAL A 159 2.46 -3.71 -8.11
C VAL A 159 1.65 -3.35 -6.87
N TRP A 160 1.17 -4.36 -6.14
CA TRP A 160 0.33 -4.16 -4.96
C TRP A 160 0.50 -5.27 -3.93
N LEU A 161 0.09 -4.99 -2.70
CA LEU A 161 0.15 -5.91 -1.57
C LEU A 161 -1.24 -6.44 -1.24
N CYS A 162 -1.39 -7.76 -1.14
CA CYS A 162 -2.61 -8.39 -0.66
C CYS A 162 -2.73 -8.24 0.86
N MET A 163 -3.84 -7.63 1.32
CA MET A 163 -4.18 -7.57 2.75
C MET A 163 -5.03 -8.76 3.19
N GLY A 164 -5.54 -9.54 2.24
CA GLY A 164 -6.29 -10.77 2.47
C GLY A 164 -7.49 -10.92 1.54
N THR A 165 -8.05 -12.12 1.54
CA THR A 165 -9.27 -12.47 0.80
C THR A 165 -10.47 -12.49 1.77
N CYS A 166 -11.62 -12.03 1.29
CA CYS A 166 -12.89 -12.00 2.00
C CYS A 166 -13.72 -13.27 1.75
N GLY A 167 -14.79 -13.47 2.51
CA GLY A 167 -15.62 -14.68 2.38
C GLY A 167 -16.40 -14.76 1.06
N ASP A 168 -16.66 -13.62 0.42
CA ASP A 168 -17.27 -13.51 -0.91
C ASP A 168 -16.26 -13.62 -2.07
N GLY A 169 -15.00 -13.94 -1.77
CA GLY A 169 -13.92 -14.02 -2.76
C GLY A 169 -13.33 -12.67 -3.18
N SER A 170 -13.87 -11.55 -2.69
CA SER A 170 -13.26 -10.24 -2.93
C SER A 170 -11.93 -10.09 -2.19
N VAL A 171 -11.00 -9.33 -2.76
CA VAL A 171 -9.63 -9.18 -2.22
C VAL A 171 -9.44 -7.74 -1.77
N LEU A 172 -8.95 -7.57 -0.54
CA LEU A 172 -8.51 -6.27 -0.04
C LEU A 172 -7.04 -6.08 -0.42
N LEU A 173 -6.73 -4.99 -1.11
CA LEU A 173 -5.36 -4.65 -1.48
C LEU A 173 -4.92 -3.31 -0.90
N ALA A 174 -3.64 -3.21 -0.59
CA ALA A 174 -2.96 -1.96 -0.30
C ALA A 174 -2.02 -1.61 -1.46
N HIS A 175 -2.11 -0.37 -1.95
CA HIS A 175 -1.31 0.10 -3.08
C HIS A 175 -1.17 1.62 -3.10
N SER A 176 -0.28 2.13 -3.96
CA SER A 176 -0.27 3.53 -4.37
C SER A 176 -0.62 3.64 -5.85
N THR A 177 -1.72 4.32 -6.17
CA THR A 177 -2.16 4.52 -7.56
C THR A 177 -3.04 5.77 -7.67
N PRO A 178 -3.09 6.43 -8.84
CA PRO A 178 -4.09 7.46 -9.08
C PRO A 178 -5.50 6.94 -8.84
N SER A 179 -6.29 7.74 -8.15
CA SER A 179 -7.73 7.55 -7.99
C SER A 179 -8.41 8.89 -8.12
N ASP A 180 -9.61 8.88 -8.69
CA ASP A 180 -10.38 10.10 -8.84
C ASP A 180 -10.74 10.64 -7.46
N SER A 181 -10.47 11.92 -7.28
CA SER A 181 -10.96 12.66 -6.14
C SER A 181 -12.48 12.83 -6.23
N ARG A 182 -13.08 13.24 -5.12
CA ARG A 182 -14.47 13.72 -5.08
C ARG A 182 -14.72 14.98 -5.93
N ALA A 183 -13.69 15.59 -6.49
CA ALA A 183 -13.77 16.68 -7.47
C ALA A 183 -13.53 16.23 -8.92
N GLY A 184 -13.35 14.93 -9.17
CA GLY A 184 -13.07 14.39 -10.50
C GLY A 184 -11.63 14.57 -10.99
N CYS A 185 -10.74 15.10 -10.15
CA CYS A 185 -9.31 15.20 -10.46
C CYS A 185 -8.61 13.88 -10.17
N PRO A 186 -7.79 13.34 -11.08
CA PRO A 186 -7.05 12.11 -10.85
C PRO A 186 -5.85 12.42 -9.94
N GLY A 187 -5.91 12.01 -8.68
CA GLY A 187 -4.90 12.36 -7.67
C GLY A 187 -4.41 11.12 -6.94
N GLY A 188 -5.20 10.64 -5.99
CA GLY A 188 -4.96 9.40 -5.24
C GLY A 188 -3.59 9.30 -4.58
N GLY A 189 -3.19 8.07 -4.27
CA GLY A 189 -1.99 7.73 -3.51
C GLY A 189 -2.17 6.46 -2.73
N VAL A 190 -1.51 6.39 -1.56
CA VAL A 190 -1.52 5.18 -0.74
C VAL A 190 -2.88 5.01 -0.07
N GLN A 191 -3.58 3.94 -0.45
CA GLN A 191 -4.89 3.61 0.09
C GLN A 191 -5.18 2.11 0.06
N LEU A 192 -6.25 1.73 0.75
CA LEU A 192 -6.91 0.46 0.57
C LEU A 192 -7.90 0.52 -0.60
N SER A 193 -7.96 -0.56 -1.36
CA SER A 193 -8.87 -0.76 -2.48
C SER A 193 -9.36 -2.22 -2.51
N ALA A 194 -10.32 -2.50 -3.39
CA ALA A 194 -10.92 -3.83 -3.50
C ALA A 194 -10.79 -4.41 -4.91
N LEU A 195 -10.68 -5.73 -5.01
CA LEU A 195 -10.98 -6.51 -6.21
C LEU A 195 -12.21 -7.35 -5.93
N SER A 196 -13.11 -7.48 -6.89
CA SER A 196 -14.29 -8.35 -6.79
C SER A 196 -14.39 -9.21 -8.04
N PRO A 197 -14.45 -10.56 -7.91
CA PRO A 197 -14.67 -11.44 -9.06
C PRO A 197 -15.97 -11.14 -9.80
N GLY A 198 -17.03 -10.75 -9.05
CA GLY A 198 -18.34 -10.41 -9.62
C GLY A 198 -18.47 -8.97 -10.12
N ASP A 199 -17.36 -8.22 -10.24
CA ASP A 199 -17.34 -6.83 -10.74
C ASP A 199 -18.32 -5.87 -10.03
N THR A 200 -18.61 -6.12 -8.76
CA THR A 200 -19.62 -5.38 -7.97
C THR A 200 -18.99 -4.55 -6.86
N ASP A 201 -19.53 -3.36 -6.64
CA ASP A 201 -19.16 -2.48 -5.53
C ASP A 201 -19.80 -2.94 -4.20
N CYS A 202 -20.71 -3.91 -4.23
CA CYS A 202 -21.32 -4.50 -3.02
C CYS A 202 -20.46 -5.60 -2.36
N CYS A 203 -19.14 -5.62 -2.61
CA CYS A 203 -18.24 -6.64 -2.09
C CYS A 203 -17.70 -6.31 -0.69
N GLN A 204 -17.37 -7.35 0.07
CA GLN A 204 -16.87 -7.24 1.44
C GLN A 204 -15.54 -6.47 1.51
N ALA A 205 -14.64 -6.67 0.55
CA ALA A 205 -13.36 -5.96 0.51
C ALA A 205 -13.54 -4.45 0.38
N LEU A 206 -14.51 -3.99 -0.44
CA LEU A 206 -14.76 -2.54 -0.57
C LEU A 206 -15.37 -1.98 0.71
N ALA A 207 -16.29 -2.71 1.34
CA ALA A 207 -16.85 -2.31 2.65
C ALA A 207 -15.75 -2.20 3.73
N LEU A 208 -14.79 -3.13 3.76
CA LEU A 208 -13.64 -3.06 4.68
C LEU A 208 -12.73 -1.87 4.36
N ALA A 209 -12.41 -1.65 3.09
CA ALA A 209 -11.62 -0.50 2.66
C ALA A 209 -12.30 0.81 3.08
N GLU A 210 -13.62 0.94 2.87
CA GLU A 210 -14.40 2.10 3.33
C GLU A 210 -14.32 2.30 4.84
N ALA A 211 -14.52 1.25 5.61
CA ALA A 211 -14.53 1.34 7.06
C ALA A 211 -13.16 1.79 7.60
N VAL A 212 -12.07 1.30 7.02
CA VAL A 212 -10.70 1.71 7.39
C VAL A 212 -10.40 3.13 6.90
N MET A 213 -10.66 3.45 5.63
CA MET A 213 -10.31 4.75 5.05
C MET A 213 -11.08 5.91 5.69
N ARG A 214 -12.29 5.68 6.24
CA ARG A 214 -13.04 6.68 7.03
C ARG A 214 -12.29 7.17 8.27
N ARG A 215 -11.33 6.38 8.78
CA ARG A 215 -10.47 6.75 9.92
C ARG A 215 -9.37 7.75 9.55
N CYS A 216 -9.24 8.07 8.26
CA CYS A 216 -8.36 9.09 7.72
C CYS A 216 -9.18 10.28 7.17
N PRO A 217 -9.74 11.17 8.01
CA PRO A 217 -10.74 12.15 7.59
C PRO A 217 -10.24 13.12 6.51
N ALA A 218 -9.01 13.64 6.66
CA ALA A 218 -8.39 14.52 5.66
C ALA A 218 -8.29 13.87 4.27
N TRP A 219 -8.04 12.56 4.23
CA TRP A 219 -8.01 11.77 3.01
C TRP A 219 -9.41 11.49 2.49
N TYR A 220 -10.29 10.98 3.36
CA TYR A 220 -11.63 10.54 2.98
C TYR A 220 -12.51 11.70 2.46
N ALA A 221 -12.23 12.93 2.90
CA ALA A 221 -12.82 14.15 2.36
C ALA A 221 -12.42 14.44 0.89
N ARG A 222 -11.31 13.86 0.42
CA ARG A 222 -10.74 14.07 -0.93
C ARG A 222 -10.94 12.86 -1.83
N TYR A 223 -10.74 11.65 -1.32
CA TYR A 223 -10.73 10.40 -2.08
C TYR A 223 -11.57 9.33 -1.38
N ALA A 224 -12.28 8.52 -2.15
CA ALA A 224 -12.91 7.31 -1.66
C ALA A 224 -12.04 6.10 -2.02
N PRO A 225 -12.04 5.02 -1.21
CA PRO A 225 -11.52 3.75 -1.69
C PRO A 225 -12.34 3.31 -2.90
N VAL A 226 -11.68 2.64 -3.84
CA VAL A 226 -12.30 2.22 -5.10
C VAL A 226 -12.09 0.74 -5.34
N ARG A 227 -13.04 0.14 -6.04
CA ARG A 227 -12.84 -1.16 -6.67
C ARG A 227 -11.96 -0.99 -7.90
N LYS A 228 -11.00 -1.90 -8.08
CA LYS A 228 -10.19 -1.96 -9.30
C LYS A 228 -10.68 -3.08 -10.22
N PRO A 229 -10.47 -2.98 -11.55
CA PRO A 229 -10.92 -3.99 -12.48
C PRO A 229 -10.23 -5.33 -12.19
N TRP A 230 -11.03 -6.39 -12.02
CA TRP A 230 -10.53 -7.72 -11.65
C TRP A 230 -9.49 -8.23 -12.66
N ASP A 231 -9.89 -8.39 -13.93
CA ASP A 231 -9.06 -8.98 -14.99
C ASP A 231 -7.71 -8.25 -15.19
N VAL A 232 -7.70 -6.94 -14.94
CA VAL A 232 -6.48 -6.13 -15.04
C VAL A 232 -5.57 -6.39 -13.85
N TYR A 233 -6.10 -6.35 -12.62
CA TYR A 233 -5.29 -6.48 -11.41
C TYR A 233 -4.89 -7.93 -11.07
N THR A 234 -5.52 -8.90 -11.71
CA THR A 234 -5.23 -10.33 -11.58
C THR A 234 -4.57 -10.92 -12.82
N ASP A 235 -4.03 -10.11 -13.74
CA ASP A 235 -3.27 -10.62 -14.89
C ASP A 235 -1.98 -11.34 -14.46
N PHE A 236 -1.45 -10.98 -13.28
CA PHE A 236 -0.24 -11.50 -12.64
C PHE A 236 0.94 -11.73 -13.60
N SER A 237 1.05 -10.91 -14.65
CA SER A 237 2.09 -11.02 -15.69
C SER A 237 3.51 -10.84 -15.14
N GLY A 238 3.66 -10.16 -14.00
CA GLY A 238 4.92 -10.05 -13.25
C GLY A 238 5.10 -11.09 -12.13
N GLY A 239 4.09 -11.93 -11.91
CA GLY A 239 4.03 -12.98 -10.90
C GLY A 239 3.46 -12.52 -9.54
N VAL A 240 3.08 -13.49 -8.73
CA VAL A 240 2.70 -13.29 -7.32
C VAL A 240 3.79 -13.87 -6.43
N PHE A 241 4.42 -13.03 -5.64
CA PHE A 241 5.42 -13.44 -4.66
C PHE A 241 4.77 -13.72 -3.31
N ARG A 242 5.10 -14.88 -2.73
CA ARG A 242 4.69 -15.29 -1.40
C ARG A 242 5.89 -15.51 -0.50
N TRP A 243 5.86 -14.92 0.68
CA TRP A 243 6.92 -15.02 1.69
C TRP A 243 7.09 -16.46 2.21
N ALA A 244 8.33 -16.90 2.42
CA ALA A 244 8.62 -18.09 3.21
C ALA A 244 8.63 -17.72 4.70
N LEU A 245 7.57 -18.04 5.43
CA LEU A 245 7.37 -17.57 6.82
C LEU A 245 8.01 -18.47 7.89
N ASP A 246 8.46 -19.67 7.51
CA ASP A 246 9.12 -20.63 8.39
C ASP A 246 10.66 -20.54 8.32
N ARG A 247 11.21 -20.12 7.18
CA ARG A 247 12.66 -20.13 6.89
C ARG A 247 13.16 -18.90 6.12
N GLY A 248 12.28 -17.99 5.76
CA GLY A 248 12.63 -16.78 5.01
C GLY A 248 13.03 -15.63 5.92
N VAL A 249 12.97 -14.42 5.36
CA VAL A 249 13.37 -13.19 6.06
C VAL A 249 12.29 -12.63 6.97
N LEU A 250 11.04 -13.12 6.87
CA LEU A 250 9.92 -12.77 7.74
C LEU A 250 9.43 -14.01 8.49
N THR A 251 8.87 -13.80 9.68
CA THR A 251 8.12 -14.80 10.44
C THR A 251 6.65 -14.41 10.57
N ASP A 252 5.79 -15.36 10.94
CA ASP A 252 4.36 -15.09 11.19
C ASP A 252 3.89 -15.70 12.52
N PRO A 253 4.34 -15.15 13.67
CA PRO A 253 4.03 -15.72 14.98
C PRO A 253 2.53 -15.60 15.33
N GLU A 254 1.81 -14.65 14.73
CA GLU A 254 0.37 -14.48 14.94
C GLU A 254 -0.50 -15.21 13.90
N GLY A 255 0.09 -15.90 12.93
CA GLY A 255 -0.63 -16.71 11.94
C GLY A 255 -1.49 -15.91 10.95
N LEU A 256 -1.11 -14.67 10.64
CA LEU A 256 -1.89 -13.78 9.76
C LEU A 256 -2.03 -14.33 8.35
N ALA A 257 -1.08 -15.12 7.85
CA ALA A 257 -1.13 -15.64 6.49
C ALA A 257 -2.33 -16.56 6.22
N GLY A 258 -2.93 -17.11 7.28
CA GLY A 258 -4.14 -17.95 7.20
C GLY A 258 -5.45 -17.20 7.47
N LEU A 259 -5.41 -15.89 7.72
CA LEU A 259 -6.58 -15.10 8.09
C LEU A 259 -7.28 -14.45 6.89
N SER A 260 -8.58 -14.18 7.03
CA SER A 260 -9.32 -13.33 6.11
C SER A 260 -8.90 -11.85 6.24
N ALA A 261 -9.20 -11.04 5.23
CA ALA A 261 -8.90 -9.61 5.24
C ALA A 261 -9.44 -8.90 6.50
N GLY A 262 -10.68 -9.18 6.90
CA GLY A 262 -11.29 -8.58 8.09
C GLY A 262 -10.58 -9.00 9.39
N ALA A 263 -10.18 -10.26 9.50
CA ALA A 263 -9.44 -10.76 10.66
C ALA A 263 -8.02 -10.17 10.74
N VAL A 264 -7.34 -10.00 9.59
CA VAL A 264 -6.05 -9.27 9.51
C VAL A 264 -6.21 -7.84 10.02
N LEU A 265 -7.20 -7.10 9.51
CA LEU A 265 -7.45 -5.72 9.95
C LEU A 265 -7.76 -5.66 11.46
N ALA A 266 -8.55 -6.59 11.99
CA ALA A 266 -8.86 -6.64 13.42
C ALA A 266 -7.60 -6.84 14.28
N GLN A 267 -6.65 -7.68 13.82
CA GLN A 267 -5.36 -7.91 14.49
C GLN A 267 -4.44 -6.68 14.45
N ILE A 268 -4.46 -5.92 13.34
CA ILE A 268 -3.65 -4.72 13.18
C ILE A 268 -4.20 -3.56 14.03
N PHE A 269 -5.52 -3.37 14.06
CA PHE A 269 -6.16 -2.24 14.76
C PHE A 269 -6.58 -2.54 16.20
N GLY A 270 -6.24 -3.71 16.76
CA GLY A 270 -6.39 -4.00 18.19
C GLY A 270 -7.82 -4.28 18.68
N GLY A 271 -8.73 -4.71 17.80
CA GLY A 271 -10.01 -5.29 18.21
C GLY A 271 -11.10 -4.32 18.70
N ALA A 272 -11.74 -3.62 17.77
CA ALA A 272 -13.19 -3.43 17.79
C ALA A 272 -13.69 -3.89 16.42
N GLY A 273 -14.63 -4.83 16.39
CA GLY A 273 -15.05 -5.52 15.18
C GLY A 273 -15.38 -4.55 14.05
N LEU A 274 -14.56 -4.59 12.99
CA LEU A 274 -15.06 -4.33 11.64
C LEU A 274 -15.82 -5.59 11.21
N SER A 275 -16.92 -5.90 11.89
CA SER A 275 -17.81 -6.96 11.46
C SER A 275 -18.53 -6.46 10.21
N CYS A 276 -18.43 -7.23 9.13
CA CYS A 276 -19.33 -7.09 8.00
C CYS A 276 -20.77 -7.18 8.53
N PRO A 277 -21.68 -6.24 8.21
CA PRO A 277 -23.08 -6.42 8.60
C PRO A 277 -23.59 -7.74 8.00
N PRO A 278 -24.38 -8.53 8.73
CA PRO A 278 -25.10 -9.64 8.13
C PRO A 278 -26.08 -9.06 7.10
N GLY A 279 -26.14 -9.69 5.93
CA GLY A 279 -27.09 -9.36 4.87
C GLY A 279 -28.54 -9.62 5.28
#